data_AF-A0A392UWN3-F1
#
_entry.id   AF-A0A392UWN3-F1
#
_cell.length_a   1.000
_cell.length_b   1.000
_cell.length_c   1.000
_cell.angle_alpha   90.00
_cell.angle_beta   90.00
_cell.angle_gamma   90.00
#
_symmetry.space_group_name_H-M   'P 1'
#
loop_
_entity.id
_entity.type
_entity.pdbx_description
1 polymer ?
#
loop_
_entity_poly.entity_id
_entity_poly.type
_entity_poly.pdbx_seq_one_letter_code
_entity_poly.pdbx_strand_id
1 'polypeptide(L)' 'MLVGVNISDSWLNEAASALRCRVGNVPFMYLGLPIGGDPRRL' A
#
# COMPACT_ATOMS: atom_id res chain seq x y z
N MET A 1 -1.12 -9.88 -0.96
CA MET A 1 0.25 -9.47 -1.38
C MET A 1 0.50 -8.13 -0.72
N LEU A 2 1.43 -8.05 0.23
CA LEU A 2 1.78 -6.79 0.91
C LEU A 2 2.58 -5.93 -0.07
N VAL A 3 1.89 -5.10 -0.85
CA VAL A 3 2.57 -4.08 -1.67
C VAL A 3 2.65 -2.81 -0.83
N GLY A 4 3.83 -2.21 -0.71
CA GLY A 4 3.97 -0.89 -0.08
C GLY A 4 4.29 -0.85 1.41
N VAL A 5 4.61 -1.99 2.06
CA VAL A 5 5.12 -1.95 3.45
C VAL A 5 6.52 -1.35 3.46
N ASN A 6 6.69 -0.21 4.14
CA ASN A 6 7.96 0.52 4.25
C ASN A 6 8.52 1.03 2.90
N ILE A 7 7.66 1.29 1.93
CA ILE A 7 8.03 1.91 0.64
C ILE A 7 7.42 3.30 0.58
N SER A 8 8.19 4.29 0.13
CA SER A 8 7.69 5.65 -0.10
C SER A 8 6.65 5.67 -1.23
N ASP A 9 5.60 6.48 -1.07
CA ASP A 9 4.56 6.66 -2.10
C ASP A 9 5.12 7.11 -3.45
N SER A 10 6.21 7.88 -3.47
CA SER A 10 6.89 8.31 -4.70
C SER A 10 7.37 7.13 -5.54
N TRP A 11 8.07 6.19 -4.91
CA TRP A 11 8.58 4.99 -5.57
C TRP A 11 7.46 4.07 -6.06
N LEU A 12 6.38 3.91 -5.29
CA LEU A 12 5.22 3.13 -5.72
C LEU A 12 4.57 3.72 -6.97
N ASN A 13 4.45 5.05 -7.04
CA ASN A 13 3.90 5.74 -8.20
C ASN A 13 4.83 5.63 -9.42
N GLU A 14 6.14 5.76 -9.23
CA GLU A 14 7.13 5.56 -10.30
C GLU A 14 7.07 4.14 -10.86
N ALA A 15 7.05 3.13 -9.98
CA ALA A 15 6.95 1.73 -10.38
C ALA A 15 5.64 1.44 -11.13
N ALA A 16 4.51 1.99 -10.66
CA ALA A 16 3.23 1.83 -11.33
C ALA A 16 3.23 2.48 -12.73
N SER A 17 3.81 3.68 -12.84
CA SER A 17 3.97 4.37 -14.12
C SER A 17 4.82 3.57 -15.10
N ALA A 18 5.96 3.04 -14.65
CA ALA A 18 6.86 2.21 -15.47
C ALA A 18 6.17 0.93 -15.98
N LEU A 19 5.30 0.34 -15.16
CA LEU A 19 4.53 -0.86 -15.49
C LEU A 19 3.21 -0.56 -16.23
N ARG A 20 2.89 0.71 -16.48
CA ARG A 20 1.60 1.17 -17.02
C ARG A 20 0.40 0.61 -16.23
N CYS A 21 0.53 0.49 -14.92
CA CYS A 21 -0.53 0.03 -14.02
C CYS A 21 -0.94 1.14 -13.04
N ARG A 22 -2.00 0.90 -12.26
CA ARG A 22 -2.42 1.80 -11.19
C ARG A 22 -1.96 1.22 -9.85
N VAL A 23 -1.57 2.10 -8.93
CA VAL A 23 -1.33 1.70 -7.53
C VAL A 23 -2.68 1.29 -6.93
N GLY A 24 -2.83 0.00 -6.62
CA GLY A 24 -3.98 -0.51 -5.90
C GLY A 24 -3.68 -0.57 -4.41
N ASN A 25 -4.56 -0.01 -3.58
CA ASN A 25 -4.52 -0.21 -2.13
C ASN A 25 -5.56 -1.27 -1.75
N VAL A 26 -5.09 -2.45 -1.33
CA VAL A 26 -5.96 -3.47 -0.76
C VAL A 26 -5.80 -3.41 0.76
N PRO A 27 -6.84 -3.03 1.52
CA PRO A 27 -6.75 -2.94 2.96
C PRO A 27 -6.40 -4.33 3.51
N PHE A 28 -5.22 -4.46 4.11
CA PHE A 28 -4.78 -5.71 4.70
C PHE A 28 -5.29 -5.78 6.14
N MET A 29 -6.49 -6.34 6.31
CA MET A 29 -7.18 -6.45 7.59
C MET A 29 -7.07 -7.86 8.16
N TYR A 30 -6.79 -7.97 9.45
CA TYR A 30 -6.85 -9.22 10.21
C TYR A 30 -7.69 -9.02 11.46
N LEU A 31 -8.75 -9.83 11.60
CA LEU A 31 -9.72 -9.70 12.70
C LEU A 31 -10.32 -8.27 12.82
N GLY A 32 -10.45 -7.55 11.70
CA GLY A 32 -10.95 -6.17 11.69
C GLY A 32 -9.91 -5.09 12.02
N LEU A 33 -8.63 -5.45 12.15
CA LEU A 33 -7.53 -4.53 12.42
C LEU A 33 -6.60 -4.43 11.21
N PRO A 34 -6.14 -3.23 10.80
CA PRO A 34 -5.16 -3.10 9.73
C PRO A 34 -3.82 -3.68 10.20
N ILE A 35 -3.25 -4.61 9.44
CA ILE A 35 -1.90 -5.12 9.71
C ILE A 35 -0.89 -4.16 9.05
N GLY A 36 0.03 -3.63 9.86
CA GLY A 36 1.18 -2.84 9.38
C GLY A 36 0.86 -1.38 9.02
N GLY A 37 -0.41 -0.95 9.09
CA GLY A 37 -0.80 0.46 9.02
C GLY A 37 -1.14 1.00 10.40
N ASP A 38 -0.76 2.25 10.70
CA ASP A 38 -1.26 2.92 11.91
C ASP A 38 -2.77 3.16 11.76
N PRO A 39 -3.63 2.54 12.59
CA PRO A 39 -5.09 2.70 12.49
C PRO A 39 -5.55 4.16 12.64
N ARG A 40 -4.69 5.04 13.17
CA ARG A 40 -4.97 6.45 13.44
C ARG A 40 -4.64 7.37 12.26
N ARG A 41 -4.04 6.85 11.18
CA ARG A 41 -3.61 7.62 10.00
C ARG A 41 -4.50 7.39 8.78
N LEU A 42 -5.70 6.83 8.99
CA LEU A 42 -6.69 6.52 7.96
C LEU A 42 -7.54 7.75 7.62
#